data_AF-Q30S66-F1
#
_entry.id   AF-Q30S66-F1
#
_cell.length_a   1.000
_cell.length_b   1.000
_cell.length_c   1.000
_cell.angle_alpha   90.00
_cell.angle_beta   90.00
_cell.angle_gamma   90.00
#
_symmetry.space_group_name_H-M   'P 1'
#
loop_
_entity.id
_entity.type
_entity.pdbx_description
1 polymer ?
#
loop_
_entity_poly.entity_id
_entity_poly.type
_entity_poly.pdbx_seq_one_letter_code
_entity_poly.pdbx_strand_id
1 'polypeptide(L)'
;MQIIVDSLRKKGKIYKKMQEIFPKELGIRNRIKIYKATDITGYFWAIFVISQKSKLLIKDVEKFEEIYTKLTLFCAHNFKHKTIFIDAPLCSKAKSALQELGWKIQ
;
A
#
# COMPACT_ATOMS: atom_id res chain seq x y z
N MET A 1 -14.34 0.04 -8.15
CA MET A 1 -13.87 -1.31 -7.76
C MET A 1 -13.20 -2.08 -8.89
N GLN A 2 -13.61 -1.97 -10.16
CA GLN A 2 -13.04 -2.77 -11.26
C GLN A 2 -11.55 -2.53 -11.57
N ILE A 3 -11.05 -1.29 -11.47
CA ILE A 3 -9.67 -0.94 -11.89
C ILE A 3 -8.58 -1.72 -11.12
N ILE A 4 -8.82 -2.00 -9.84
CA ILE A 4 -7.82 -2.64 -8.97
C ILE A 4 -7.80 -4.14 -9.21
N VAL A 5 -8.98 -4.76 -9.34
CA VAL A 5 -9.11 -6.17 -9.71
C VAL A 5 -8.50 -6.42 -11.09
N ASP A 6 -8.70 -5.50 -12.04
CA ASP A 6 -8.17 -5.62 -13.40
C ASP A 6 -6.65 -5.43 -13.44
N SER A 7 -6.10 -4.44 -12.72
CA SER A 7 -4.64 -4.27 -12.57
C SER A 7 -3.97 -5.47 -11.90
N LEU A 8 -4.63 -6.08 -10.91
CA LEU A 8 -4.10 -7.26 -10.20
C LEU A 8 -4.20 -8.53 -11.06
N ARG A 9 -5.30 -8.70 -11.82
CA ARG A 9 -5.44 -9.78 -12.81
C ARG A 9 -4.42 -9.67 -13.94
N LYS A 10 -4.22 -8.48 -14.53
CA LYS A 10 -3.22 -8.26 -15.60
C LYS A 10 -1.78 -8.55 -15.15
N LYS A 11 -1.50 -8.45 -13.84
CA LYS A 11 -0.17 -8.71 -13.27
C LYS A 11 -0.04 -10.11 -12.63
N GLY A 12 -1.01 -11.00 -12.86
CA GLY A 12 -0.92 -12.43 -12.52
C GLY A 12 -1.12 -12.78 -11.03
N LYS A 13 -1.72 -11.89 -10.22
CA LYS A 13 -1.94 -12.17 -8.79
C LYS A 13 -3.43 -12.31 -8.49
N ILE A 14 -3.83 -13.54 -8.19
CA ILE A 14 -5.20 -13.89 -7.81
C ILE A 14 -5.31 -13.82 -6.30
N TYR A 15 -6.01 -12.80 -5.80
CA TYR A 15 -6.30 -12.65 -4.38
C TYR A 15 -7.63 -13.31 -4.05
N LYS A 16 -7.63 -14.20 -3.06
CA LYS A 16 -8.81 -14.90 -2.53
C LYS A 16 -9.76 -13.97 -1.79
N LYS A 17 -9.21 -12.97 -1.08
CA LYS A 17 -9.99 -11.97 -0.35
C LYS A 17 -9.31 -10.62 -0.44
N MET A 18 -10.06 -9.57 -0.76
CA MET A 18 -9.55 -8.20 -0.80
C MET A 18 -10.45 -7.34 0.10
N GLN A 19 -9.85 -6.64 1.03
CA GLN A 19 -10.52 -5.76 1.99
C GLN A 19 -9.90 -4.38 1.86
N GLU A 20 -10.71 -3.40 1.49
CA GLU A 20 -10.32 -2.00 1.56
C GLU A 20 -10.33 -1.57 3.03
N ILE A 21 -9.26 -0.92 3.46
CA ILE A 21 -9.13 -0.35 4.79
C ILE A 21 -9.12 1.15 4.61
N PHE A 22 -10.11 1.81 5.22
CA PHE A 22 -10.25 3.24 5.04
C PHE A 22 -9.17 3.95 5.86
N PRO A 23 -8.46 4.93 5.28
CA PRO A 23 -7.46 5.72 6.02
C PRO A 23 -8.08 6.44 7.23
N LYS A 24 -9.39 6.72 7.19
CA LYS A 24 -10.15 7.26 8.32
C LYS A 24 -10.11 6.35 9.55
N GLU A 25 -10.14 5.03 9.38
CA GLU A 25 -10.08 4.07 10.49
C GLU A 25 -8.69 4.03 11.15
N LEU A 26 -7.66 4.43 10.41
CA LEU A 26 -6.28 4.53 10.89
C LEU A 26 -5.92 5.96 11.36
N GLY A 27 -6.87 6.89 11.36
CA GLY A 27 -6.68 8.28 11.77
C GLY A 27 -5.97 9.17 10.73
N ILE A 28 -5.94 8.76 9.46
CA ILE A 28 -5.21 9.43 8.38
C ILE A 28 -6.17 10.29 7.55
N ARG A 29 -5.85 11.58 7.39
CA ARG A 29 -6.61 12.50 6.51
C ARG A 29 -6.14 12.52 5.06
N ASN A 30 -5.01 11.88 4.75
CA ASN A 30 -4.48 11.81 3.38
C ASN A 30 -5.35 10.92 2.48
N ARG A 31 -5.48 11.30 1.20
CA ARG A 31 -6.19 10.55 0.15
C ARG A 31 -5.40 9.32 -0.31
N ILE A 32 -5.12 8.41 0.61
CA ILE A 32 -4.49 7.12 0.30
C ILE A 32 -5.53 6.03 0.44
N LYS A 33 -5.51 5.06 -0.48
CA LYS A 33 -6.38 3.89 -0.39
C LYS A 33 -5.53 2.72 0.03
N ILE A 34 -5.90 2.08 1.13
CA ILE A 34 -5.18 0.94 1.68
C ILE A 34 -6.02 -0.28 1.41
N TYR A 35 -5.38 -1.33 0.93
CA TYR A 35 -6.01 -2.58 0.61
C TYR A 35 -5.23 -3.70 1.26
N LYS A 36 -5.94 -4.51 2.02
CA LYS A 36 -5.47 -5.81 2.48
C LYS A 36 -5.95 -6.85 1.49
N ALA A 37 -5.03 -7.62 0.93
CA ALA A 37 -5.37 -8.75 0.07
C ALA A 37 -4.78 -10.03 0.65
N THR A 38 -5.52 -11.14 0.58
CA THR A 38 -5.03 -12.47 0.92
C THR A 38 -4.96 -13.26 -0.36
N ASP A 39 -3.78 -13.78 -0.68
CA ASP A 39 -3.53 -14.58 -1.86
C ASP A 39 -4.16 -15.99 -1.73
N ILE A 40 -4.31 -16.72 -2.83
CA ILE A 40 -4.79 -18.12 -2.82
C ILE A 40 -3.90 -19.04 -1.98
N THR A 41 -2.62 -18.69 -1.87
CA THR A 41 -1.59 -19.35 -1.06
C THR A 41 -1.70 -19.02 0.44
N GLY A 42 -2.63 -18.16 0.86
CA GLY A 42 -2.82 -17.75 2.25
C GLY A 42 -1.91 -16.61 2.71
N TYR A 43 -1.03 -16.08 1.84
CA TYR A 43 -0.18 -14.96 2.19
C TYR A 43 -0.96 -13.64 2.24
N PHE A 44 -0.65 -12.82 3.24
CA PHE A 44 -1.20 -11.47 3.37
C PHE A 44 -0.34 -10.45 2.61
N TRP A 45 -1.04 -9.65 1.81
CA TRP A 45 -0.51 -8.57 1.01
C TRP A 45 -1.11 -7.26 1.49
N ALA A 46 -0.23 -6.29 1.75
CA ALA A 46 -0.62 -4.91 1.97
C ALA A 46 -0.39 -4.14 0.67
N ILE A 47 -1.44 -3.54 0.13
CA ILE A 47 -1.41 -2.76 -1.10
C ILE A 47 -1.83 -1.34 -0.76
N PHE A 48 -0.94 -0.39 -0.98
CA PHE A 48 -1.19 1.02 -0.77
C PHE A 48 -1.35 1.68 -2.13
N VAL A 49 -2.37 2.49 -2.32
CA VAL A 49 -2.60 3.22 -3.57
C VAL A 49 -2.67 4.70 -3.25
N ILE A 50 -1.69 5.44 -3.75
CA ILE A 50 -1.57 6.88 -3.57
C ILE A 50 -1.82 7.52 -4.94
N SER A 51 -2.93 8.26 -5.02
CA SER A 51 -3.24 9.10 -6.17
C SER A 51 -3.21 10.55 -5.69
N GLN A 52 -2.04 11.17 -5.81
CA GLN A 52 -1.84 12.58 -5.49
C GLN A 52 -1.10 13.25 -6.65
N LYS A 53 -1.56 14.42 -7.08
CA LYS A 53 -0.83 15.21 -8.08
C LYS A 53 0.46 15.84 -7.53
N SER A 54 0.58 15.91 -6.20
CA SER A 54 1.70 16.55 -5.52
C SER A 54 2.90 15.63 -5.37
N LYS A 55 4.11 16.21 -5.39
CA LYS A 55 5.36 15.47 -5.23
C LYS A 55 5.41 14.73 -3.89
N LEU A 56 5.75 13.44 -3.91
CA LEU A 56 5.98 12.67 -2.68
C LEU A 56 7.32 13.02 -2.07
N LEU A 57 7.29 13.39 -0.80
CA LEU A 57 8.45 13.76 0.01
C LEU A 57 8.77 12.66 1.03
N ILE A 58 9.93 12.78 1.69
CA ILE A 58 10.36 11.80 2.70
C ILE A 58 9.36 11.70 3.87
N LYS A 59 8.71 12.82 4.23
CA LYS A 59 7.65 12.89 5.24
C LYS A 59 6.45 12.02 4.89
N ASP A 60 6.17 11.80 3.61
CA ASP A 60 5.10 10.89 3.19
C ASP A 60 5.52 9.42 3.34
N VAL A 61 6.81 9.12 3.16
CA VAL A 61 7.37 7.78 3.41
C VAL A 61 7.30 7.42 4.89
N GLU A 62 7.69 8.36 5.77
CA GLU A 62 7.55 8.19 7.23
C GLU A 62 6.09 7.95 7.62
N LYS A 63 5.15 8.70 7.02
CA LYS A 63 3.72 8.42 7.20
C LYS A 63 3.36 7.01 6.73
N PHE A 64 3.81 6.55 5.56
CA PHE A 64 3.47 5.19 5.10
C PHE A 64 3.95 4.11 6.06
N GLU A 65 5.12 4.30 6.66
CA GLU A 65 5.62 3.40 7.69
C GLU A 65 4.75 3.44 8.95
N GLU A 66 4.39 4.62 9.45
CA GLU A 66 3.52 4.74 10.62
C GLU A 66 2.15 4.08 10.37
N ILE A 67 1.62 4.25 9.16
CA ILE A 67 0.38 3.64 8.72
C ILE A 67 0.52 2.13 8.62
N TYR A 68 1.63 1.64 8.09
CA TYR A 68 1.92 0.22 8.01
C TYR A 68 2.04 -0.42 9.40
N THR A 69 2.65 0.27 10.35
CA THR A 69 2.73 -0.16 11.76
C THR A 69 1.34 -0.22 12.38
N LYS A 70 0.52 0.83 12.22
CA LYS A 70 -0.88 0.84 12.67
C LYS A 70 -1.71 -0.25 12.00
N LEU A 71 -1.48 -0.50 10.70
CA LEU A 71 -2.16 -1.55 9.95
C LEU A 71 -1.79 -2.94 10.45
N THR A 72 -0.51 -3.16 10.74
CA THR A 72 0.02 -4.42 11.28
C THR A 72 -0.55 -4.69 12.66
N LEU A 73 -0.61 -3.67 13.52
CA LEU A 73 -1.24 -3.74 14.84
C LEU A 73 -2.75 -4.00 14.73
N PHE A 74 -3.45 -3.27 13.87
CA PHE A 74 -4.90 -3.40 13.68
C PHE A 74 -5.28 -4.77 13.11
N CYS A 75 -4.50 -5.27 12.15
CA CYS A 75 -4.72 -6.60 11.60
C CYS A 75 -4.16 -7.72 12.47
N ALA A 76 -3.34 -7.42 13.48
CA ALA A 76 -2.55 -8.39 14.26
C ALA A 76 -1.82 -9.45 13.40
N HIS A 77 -1.53 -9.13 12.14
CA HIS A 77 -1.00 -10.05 11.14
C HIS A 77 0.24 -9.44 10.50
N ASN A 78 1.26 -10.26 10.30
CA ASN A 78 2.45 -9.87 9.54
C ASN A 78 2.17 -9.94 8.03
N PHE A 79 2.25 -8.80 7.35
CA PHE A 79 2.18 -8.74 5.90
C PHE A 79 3.52 -9.18 5.31
N LYS A 80 3.53 -10.35 4.67
CA LYS A 80 4.75 -10.89 4.01
C LYS A 80 5.13 -10.07 2.78
N HIS A 81 4.14 -9.42 2.16
CA HIS A 81 4.33 -8.61 0.96
C HIS A 81 3.68 -7.24 1.12
N LYS A 82 4.44 -6.20 0.83
CA LYS A 82 3.98 -4.82 0.83
C LYS A 82 4.27 -4.15 -0.50
N THR A 83 3.20 -3.67 -1.14
CA THR A 83 3.21 -3.06 -2.47
C THR A 83 2.59 -1.68 -2.36
N ILE A 84 3.18 -0.71 -3.05
CA ILE A 84 2.70 0.66 -3.08
C ILE A 84 2.58 1.11 -4.53
N PHE A 85 1.38 1.52 -4.92
CA PHE A 85 1.07 2.11 -6.21
C PHE A 85 1.10 3.60 -6.06
N ILE A 86 1.96 4.25 -6.84
CA ILE A 86 2.22 5.68 -6.70
C ILE A 86 1.98 6.34 -8.05
N ASP A 87 0.86 7.05 -8.15
CA ASP A 87 0.48 7.83 -9.32
C ASP A 87 0.89 9.30 -9.13
N ALA A 88 2.14 9.54 -8.72
CA ALA A 88 2.65 10.86 -8.33
C ALA A 88 4.15 10.99 -8.64
N PRO A 89 4.65 12.21 -8.95
CA PRO A 89 6.09 12.42 -9.10
C PRO A 89 6.80 12.18 -7.76
N LEU A 90 7.73 11.23 -7.73
CA LEU A 90 8.51 10.90 -6.53
C LEU A 90 9.83 11.68 -6.49
N CYS A 91 10.26 12.06 -5.29
CA CYS A 91 11.63 12.49 -5.09
C CYS A 91 12.56 11.26 -5.03
N SER A 92 13.77 11.34 -5.57
CA SER A 92 14.74 10.22 -5.58
C SER A 92 14.99 9.66 -4.18
N LYS A 93 15.05 10.54 -3.16
CA LYS A 93 15.20 10.14 -1.75
C LYS A 93 14.01 9.31 -1.23
N ALA A 94 12.78 9.69 -1.60
CA ALA A 94 11.58 8.97 -1.19
C ALA A 94 11.51 7.58 -1.86
N LYS A 95 11.96 7.47 -3.11
CA LYS A 95 12.07 6.19 -3.82
C LYS A 95 13.07 5.26 -3.13
N SER A 96 14.26 5.76 -2.78
CA SER A 96 15.27 4.98 -2.05
C SER A 96 14.75 4.51 -0.71
N ALA A 97 14.15 5.39 0.10
CA ALA A 97 13.60 5.02 1.40
C ALA A 97 12.52 3.92 1.28
N LEU A 98 11.61 4.02 0.30
CA LEU A 98 10.62 2.97 0.05
C LEU A 98 11.25 1.64 -0.35
N GLN A 99 12.30 1.66 -1.19
CA GLN A 99 13.02 0.46 -1.59
C GLN A 99 13.80 -0.17 -0.43
N GLU A 100 14.47 0.63 0.41
CA GLU A 100 15.19 0.18 1.61
C GLU A 100 14.25 -0.46 2.63
N LEU A 101 13.06 0.11 2.78
CA LEU A 101 12.00 -0.47 3.58
C LEU A 101 11.43 -1.76 2.96
N GLY A 102 11.77 -2.12 1.73
CA GLY A 102 11.29 -3.33 1.06
C GLY A 102 9.89 -3.19 0.44
N TRP A 103 9.45 -1.96 0.16
CA TRP A 103 8.22 -1.72 -0.59
C TRP A 103 8.44 -1.92 -2.08
N LYS A 104 7.55 -2.69 -2.71
CA LYS A 104 7.47 -2.75 -4.17
C LYS A 104 6.68 -1.55 -4.68
N ILE A 105 7.39 -0.57 -5.25
CA ILE A 105 6.80 0.58 -5.92
C ILE A 105 6.30 0.13 -7.30
N GLN A 106 5.05 0.45 -7.63
CA GLN A 106 4.44 0.24 -8.94
C GLN A 106 3.79 1.50 -9.49
#